data_AF-A0AAW1T9H0-F1
#
_entry.id   AF-A0AAW1T9H0-F1
#
_cell.length_a   1.000
_cell.length_b   1.000
_cell.length_c   1.000
_cell.angle_alpha   90.00
_cell.angle_beta   90.00
_cell.angle_gamma   90.00
#
_symmetry.space_group_name_H-M   'P 1'
#
loop_
_entity.id
_entity.type
_entity.pdbx_description
1 polymer ?
#
loop_
_entity_poly.entity_id
_entity_poly.type
_entity_poly.pdbx_seq_one_letter_code
_entity_poly.pdbx_strand_id
1 'polypeptide(L)'
;MKFIDIAPIARIHAFLDNIDVGDHWVHGDLEAYSCKLAGLDKKLSRSLDHDVQLGSSPLEFSKSPVGPLSEASSRRTLIYLILTLNHAYPDYDFSQLKASNFCKETGLSAVEEAVDTHLLEISRVWENTPNAGDSSFLDSLWMAIDEAIVLKESDVYSYKSDLESDPFGENGSVWSFNFFFYNKKMKRILYFSCRATSKAATAKQESSDIKYNSDSDADQDASKYGMANEMDL
;
A
#
# COMPACT_ATOMS: atom_id res chain seq x y z
N MET A 1 -1.22 -11.46 -10.46
CA MET A 1 -2.10 -12.46 -9.84
C MET A 1 -3.50 -12.22 -10.39
N LYS A 2 -4.57 -12.82 -9.86
CA LYS A 2 -5.94 -12.45 -10.28
C LYS A 2 -6.75 -11.97 -9.09
N PHE A 3 -7.31 -10.76 -9.17
CA PHE A 3 -8.27 -10.24 -8.20
C PHE A 3 -9.46 -11.20 -8.05
N ILE A 4 -9.94 -11.34 -6.81
CA ILE A 4 -11.07 -12.17 -6.43
C ILE A 4 -12.09 -11.26 -5.77
N ASP A 5 -13.23 -11.10 -6.45
CA ASP A 5 -14.36 -10.37 -5.89
C ASP A 5 -15.06 -11.22 -4.82
N ILE A 6 -15.06 -10.74 -3.58
CA ILE A 6 -15.65 -11.38 -2.41
C ILE A 6 -16.56 -10.34 -1.76
N ALA A 7 -17.87 -10.55 -1.80
CA ALA A 7 -18.85 -9.51 -1.43
C ALA A 7 -18.66 -8.95 0.01
N PRO A 8 -18.40 -9.77 1.05
CA PRO A 8 -18.07 -9.24 2.39
C PRO A 8 -16.84 -8.32 2.40
N ILE A 9 -15.79 -8.68 1.65
CA ILE A 9 -14.55 -7.89 1.52
C ILE A 9 -14.83 -6.60 0.76
N ALA A 10 -15.51 -6.66 -0.38
CA ALA A 10 -15.86 -5.49 -1.19
C ALA A 10 -16.69 -4.46 -0.40
N ARG A 11 -17.59 -4.93 0.48
CA ARG A 11 -18.37 -4.06 1.36
C ARG A 11 -17.49 -3.31 2.37
N ILE A 12 -16.54 -4.01 3.01
CA ILE A 12 -15.61 -3.39 3.97
C ILE A 12 -14.66 -2.43 3.25
N HIS A 13 -14.10 -2.85 2.12
CA HIS A 13 -13.25 -2.01 1.28
C HIS A 13 -13.95 -0.70 0.86
N ALA A 14 -15.18 -0.79 0.37
CA ALA A 14 -15.95 0.40 -0.04
C ALA A 14 -16.19 1.39 1.12
N PHE A 15 -16.26 0.89 2.36
CA PHE A 15 -16.35 1.75 3.54
C PHE A 15 -15.01 2.40 3.90
N LEU A 16 -13.89 1.69 3.67
CA LEU A 16 -12.52 2.16 3.96
C LEU A 16 -11.96 3.17 2.94
N ASP A 17 -12.66 3.43 1.83
CA ASP A 17 -12.15 4.26 0.72
C ASP A 17 -11.82 5.70 1.12
N ASN A 18 -12.58 6.34 2.01
CA ASN A 18 -12.19 7.65 2.56
C ASN A 18 -13.01 8.00 3.83
N ILE A 19 -12.45 7.72 5.00
CA ILE A 19 -13.14 7.87 6.28
C ILE A 19 -12.68 9.15 6.98
N ASP A 20 -13.63 10.02 7.27
CA ASP A 20 -13.41 11.18 8.13
C ASP A 20 -13.49 10.78 9.61
N VAL A 21 -12.38 10.81 10.33
CA VAL A 21 -12.35 10.59 11.80
C VAL A 21 -12.09 11.90 12.58
N GLY A 22 -12.34 13.05 11.97
CA GLY A 22 -12.15 14.38 12.57
C GLY A 22 -10.85 15.03 12.12
N ASP A 23 -9.75 14.77 12.81
CA ASP A 23 -8.46 15.44 12.58
C ASP A 23 -7.63 14.81 11.45
N HIS A 24 -7.97 13.59 11.05
CA HIS A 24 -7.26 12.77 10.07
C HIS A 24 -8.24 12.12 9.11
N TRP A 25 -7.79 11.84 7.88
CA TRP A 25 -8.47 10.94 6.96
C TRP A 25 -7.91 9.53 7.16
N VAL A 26 -8.76 8.51 7.14
CA VAL A 26 -8.33 7.11 7.09
C VAL A 26 -8.74 6.51 5.75
N HIS A 27 -7.76 5.93 5.06
CA HIS A 27 -7.95 5.18 3.82
C HIS A 27 -7.49 3.75 4.04
N GLY A 28 -8.17 2.78 3.43
CA GLY A 28 -7.76 1.38 3.50
C GLY A 28 -8.14 0.54 2.30
N ASP A 29 -7.21 -0.32 1.91
CA ASP A 29 -7.31 -1.27 0.82
C ASP A 29 -7.46 -2.67 1.40
N LEU A 30 -8.54 -3.37 1.04
CA LEU A 30 -8.81 -4.75 1.46
C LEU A 30 -9.16 -5.59 0.24
N GLU A 31 -8.18 -6.35 -0.24
CA GLU A 31 -8.26 -6.98 -1.56
C GLU A 31 -7.80 -8.43 -1.53
N ALA A 32 -8.51 -9.31 -2.23
CA ALA A 32 -8.16 -10.73 -2.33
C ALA A 32 -7.61 -11.09 -3.71
N TYR A 33 -6.53 -11.87 -3.74
CA TYR A 33 -5.84 -12.26 -4.96
C TYR A 33 -5.56 -13.76 -5.01
N SER A 34 -5.79 -14.38 -6.18
CA SER A 34 -5.32 -15.74 -6.45
C SER A 34 -3.85 -15.73 -6.85
N CYS A 35 -3.04 -16.57 -6.21
CA CYS A 35 -1.63 -16.78 -6.55
C CYS A 35 -1.41 -17.60 -7.83
N LYS A 36 -2.46 -17.81 -8.64
CA LYS A 36 -2.33 -18.43 -9.97
C LYS A 36 -1.72 -17.41 -10.93
N LEU A 37 -0.47 -17.64 -11.31
CA LEU A 37 0.25 -16.78 -12.24
C LEU A 37 -0.23 -17.02 -13.68
N ALA A 38 -0.59 -15.94 -14.38
CA ALA A 38 -0.96 -15.96 -15.79
C ALA A 38 -0.39 -14.72 -16.50
N GLY A 39 -0.29 -14.77 -17.84
CA GLY A 39 0.08 -13.61 -18.66
C GLY A 39 1.38 -12.93 -18.23
N LEU A 40 1.28 -11.62 -17.95
CA LEU A 40 2.39 -10.76 -17.53
C LEU A 40 3.00 -11.20 -16.19
N ASP A 41 2.20 -11.66 -15.24
CA ASP A 41 2.70 -12.10 -13.93
C ASP A 41 3.66 -13.28 -14.04
N LYS A 42 3.44 -14.16 -15.03
CA LYS A 42 4.35 -15.30 -15.26
C LYS A 42 5.71 -14.83 -15.78
N LYS A 43 5.76 -13.72 -16.53
CA LYS A 43 7.02 -13.11 -16.96
C LYS A 43 7.69 -12.39 -15.80
N LEU A 44 6.93 -11.55 -15.08
CA LEU A 44 7.43 -10.79 -13.94
C LEU A 44 7.95 -11.71 -12.82
N SER A 45 7.22 -12.77 -12.49
CA SER A 45 7.66 -13.78 -11.53
C SER A 45 8.99 -14.45 -11.92
N ARG A 46 9.29 -14.64 -13.20
CA ARG A 46 10.57 -15.21 -13.63
C ARG A 46 11.71 -14.19 -13.52
N SER A 47 11.43 -12.92 -13.83
CA SER A 47 12.41 -11.85 -13.64
C SER A 47 12.76 -11.73 -12.16
N LEU A 48 11.75 -11.61 -11.30
CA LEU A 48 11.94 -11.51 -9.86
C LEU A 48 12.68 -12.72 -9.27
N ASP A 49 12.35 -13.95 -9.70
CA ASP A 49 13.07 -15.15 -9.22
C ASP A 49 14.55 -15.13 -9.62
N HIS A 50 14.87 -14.65 -10.82
CA HIS A 50 16.24 -14.47 -11.28
C HIS A 50 16.97 -13.37 -10.47
N ASP A 51 16.32 -12.23 -10.25
CA ASP A 51 16.90 -11.10 -9.53
C ASP A 51 17.12 -11.44 -8.05
N VAL A 52 16.22 -12.19 -7.43
CA VAL A 52 16.40 -12.74 -6.08
C VAL A 52 17.62 -13.68 -6.02
N GLN A 53 17.83 -14.51 -7.04
CA GLN A 53 18.98 -15.43 -7.06
C GLN A 53 20.33 -14.73 -7.25
N LEU A 54 20.35 -13.57 -7.93
CA LEU A 54 21.58 -12.82 -8.17
C LEU A 54 21.85 -11.72 -7.13
N GLY A 55 20.78 -11.12 -6.60
CA GLY A 55 20.84 -9.89 -5.80
C GLY A 55 20.66 -10.09 -4.29
N SER A 56 20.40 -11.31 -3.82
CA SER A 56 20.25 -11.59 -2.39
C SER A 56 21.60 -11.74 -1.70
N SER A 57 21.69 -11.24 -0.47
CA SER A 57 22.87 -11.44 0.36
C SER A 57 23.00 -12.90 0.84
N PRO A 58 24.21 -13.39 1.19
CA PRO A 58 24.39 -14.71 1.78
C PRO A 58 23.54 -14.95 3.03
N LEU A 59 23.29 -13.87 3.80
CA LEU A 59 22.41 -13.92 4.96
C LEU A 59 20.97 -14.22 4.55
N GLU A 60 20.41 -13.52 3.56
CA GLU A 60 19.03 -13.75 3.08
C GLU A 60 18.83 -15.15 2.48
N PHE A 61 19.85 -15.71 1.84
CA PHE A 61 19.82 -17.10 1.37
C PHE A 61 19.67 -18.12 2.50
N SER A 62 20.15 -17.79 3.69
CA SER A 62 20.08 -18.64 4.89
C SER A 62 18.88 -18.31 5.78
N LYS A 63 18.54 -17.03 5.92
CA LYS A 63 17.51 -16.51 6.82
C LYS A 63 16.92 -15.25 6.18
N SER A 64 15.65 -15.31 5.83
CA SER A 64 14.87 -14.14 5.47
C SER A 64 13.48 -14.21 6.10
N PRO A 65 12.74 -13.09 6.15
CA PRO A 65 11.38 -13.06 6.67
C PRO A 65 10.44 -14.07 6.01
N VAL A 66 10.64 -14.37 4.72
CA VAL A 66 9.83 -15.35 3.99
C VAL A 66 10.39 -16.78 4.06
N GLY A 67 11.45 -17.01 4.84
CA GLY A 67 12.24 -18.25 4.86
C GLY A 67 13.55 -18.14 4.08
N PRO A 68 14.43 -19.16 4.10
CA PRO A 68 15.70 -19.12 3.37
C PRO A 68 15.46 -18.95 1.87
N LEU A 69 16.03 -17.93 1.23
CA LEU A 69 15.83 -17.69 -0.21
C LEU A 69 16.51 -18.72 -1.11
N SER A 70 17.32 -19.62 -0.54
CA SER A 70 17.78 -20.83 -1.21
C SER A 70 16.62 -21.76 -1.58
N GLU A 71 15.52 -21.72 -0.83
CA GLU A 71 14.31 -22.50 -1.09
C GLU A 71 13.38 -21.80 -2.09
N ALA A 72 12.90 -22.57 -3.09
CA ALA A 72 11.97 -22.07 -4.09
C ALA A 72 10.61 -21.63 -3.50
N SER A 73 10.18 -22.25 -2.40
CA SER A 73 8.96 -21.88 -1.65
C SER A 73 9.05 -20.47 -1.07
N SER A 74 10.19 -20.12 -0.47
CA SER A 74 10.46 -18.81 0.13
C SER A 74 10.51 -17.73 -0.96
N ARG A 75 11.27 -17.97 -2.04
CA ARG A 75 11.33 -17.05 -3.19
C ARG A 75 9.96 -16.82 -3.81
N ARG A 76 9.18 -17.89 -4.01
CA ARG A 76 7.80 -17.78 -4.50
C ARG A 76 6.90 -16.96 -3.58
N THR A 77 7.11 -17.05 -2.27
CA THR A 77 6.36 -16.25 -1.31
C THR A 77 6.70 -14.76 -1.46
N LEU A 78 7.98 -14.40 -1.49
CA LEU A 78 8.42 -13.02 -1.76
C LEU A 78 7.83 -12.47 -3.06
N ILE A 79 7.91 -13.24 -4.14
CA ILE A 79 7.35 -12.86 -5.45
C ILE A 79 5.85 -12.60 -5.35
N TYR A 80 5.10 -13.41 -4.60
CA TYR A 80 3.67 -13.17 -4.43
C TYR A 80 3.37 -11.91 -3.63
N LEU A 81 4.18 -11.56 -2.62
CA LEU A 81 4.03 -10.30 -1.88
C LEU A 81 4.27 -9.09 -2.81
N ILE A 82 5.35 -9.11 -3.59
CA ILE A 82 5.68 -8.05 -4.57
C ILE A 82 4.60 -7.93 -5.64
N LEU A 83 4.15 -9.05 -6.20
CA LEU A 83 3.08 -9.04 -7.19
C LEU A 83 1.76 -8.52 -6.61
N THR A 84 1.51 -8.74 -5.33
CA THR A 84 0.30 -8.22 -4.68
C THR A 84 0.35 -6.70 -4.61
N LEU A 85 1.49 -6.11 -4.22
CA LEU A 85 1.70 -4.65 -4.23
C LEU A 85 1.57 -4.04 -5.63
N ASN A 86 2.19 -4.66 -6.65
CA ASN A 86 2.06 -4.19 -8.04
C ASN A 86 0.62 -4.28 -8.59
N HIS A 87 -0.23 -5.15 -8.02
CA HIS A 87 -1.65 -5.21 -8.39
C HIS A 87 -2.46 -4.15 -7.64
N ALA A 88 -2.19 -3.96 -6.33
CA ALA A 88 -2.88 -2.98 -5.50
C ALA A 88 -2.55 -1.52 -5.90
N TYR A 89 -1.31 -1.25 -6.32
CA TYR A 89 -0.88 0.08 -6.78
C TYR A 89 -0.20 0.00 -8.15
N PRO A 90 -0.97 -0.07 -9.25
CA PRO A 90 -0.45 -0.24 -10.61
C PRO A 90 0.48 0.88 -11.10
N ASP A 91 0.38 2.05 -10.48
CA ASP A 91 1.20 3.23 -10.82
C ASP A 91 2.60 3.20 -10.16
N TYR A 92 2.86 2.23 -9.29
CA TYR A 92 4.13 2.07 -8.57
C TYR A 92 4.84 0.78 -9.00
N ASP A 93 6.17 0.85 -9.09
CA ASP A 93 7.00 -0.32 -9.42
C ASP A 93 7.69 -0.87 -8.18
N PHE A 94 7.17 -1.99 -7.67
CA PHE A 94 7.74 -2.70 -6.53
C PHE A 94 8.74 -3.78 -6.93
N SER A 95 9.18 -3.86 -8.19
CA SER A 95 10.05 -4.96 -8.65
C SER A 95 11.41 -5.02 -7.94
N GLN A 96 11.86 -3.91 -7.36
CA GLN A 96 13.14 -3.80 -6.66
C GLN A 96 13.08 -4.19 -5.17
N LEU A 97 11.88 -4.47 -4.65
CA LEU A 97 11.72 -4.86 -3.25
C LEU A 97 12.44 -6.17 -2.93
N LYS A 98 13.07 -6.20 -1.76
CA LYS A 98 13.83 -7.34 -1.24
C LYS A 98 13.12 -7.98 -0.06
N ALA A 99 13.60 -9.15 0.36
CA ALA A 99 13.05 -9.83 1.53
C ALA A 99 13.15 -8.97 2.79
N SER A 100 14.18 -8.12 2.91
CA SER A 100 14.35 -7.18 4.01
C SER A 100 13.26 -6.10 4.12
N ASN A 101 12.54 -5.81 3.03
CA ASN A 101 11.41 -4.88 3.05
C ASN A 101 10.15 -5.50 3.68
N PHE A 102 10.16 -6.81 3.94
CA PHE A 102 9.03 -7.52 4.53
C PHE A 102 9.38 -8.04 5.92
N CYS A 103 8.38 -8.32 6.73
CA CYS A 103 8.51 -9.06 7.98
C CYS A 103 7.47 -10.17 8.04
N LYS A 104 7.81 -11.29 8.69
CA LYS A 104 6.83 -12.33 8.98
C LYS A 104 6.36 -12.15 10.41
N GLU A 105 5.05 -11.99 10.56
CA GLU A 105 4.46 -11.73 11.87
C GLU A 105 4.39 -13.01 12.70
N THR A 106 4.85 -12.93 13.95
CA THR A 106 4.90 -14.06 14.87
C THR A 106 3.60 -14.16 15.66
N GLY A 107 2.56 -14.65 15.00
CA GLY A 107 1.27 -14.92 15.61
C GLY A 107 0.19 -13.91 15.23
N LEU A 108 -1.02 -14.44 15.04
CA LEU A 108 -2.18 -13.67 14.57
C LEU A 108 -2.65 -12.62 15.57
N SER A 109 -2.61 -12.94 16.87
CA SER A 109 -3.12 -12.06 17.94
C SER A 109 -2.46 -10.68 17.97
N ALA A 110 -1.17 -10.58 17.67
CA ALA A 110 -0.47 -9.29 17.65
C ALA A 110 -0.89 -8.45 16.43
N VAL A 111 -1.21 -9.10 15.31
CA VAL A 111 -1.72 -8.45 14.11
C VAL A 111 -3.14 -7.97 14.34
N GLU A 112 -3.98 -8.80 14.95
CA GLU A 112 -5.35 -8.43 15.36
C GLU A 112 -5.33 -7.22 16.29
N GLU A 113 -4.52 -7.24 17.34
CA GLU A 113 -4.39 -6.13 18.29
C GLU A 113 -3.89 -4.83 17.63
N ALA A 114 -2.93 -4.92 16.71
CA ALA A 114 -2.41 -3.76 15.98
C ALA A 114 -3.49 -3.13 15.09
N VAL A 115 -4.22 -3.96 14.33
CA VAL A 115 -5.32 -3.51 13.47
C VAL A 115 -6.45 -2.92 14.31
N ASP A 116 -6.88 -3.61 15.37
CA ASP A 116 -7.98 -3.15 16.24
C ASP A 116 -7.67 -1.79 16.87
N THR A 117 -6.42 -1.60 17.31
CA THR A 117 -5.97 -0.33 17.92
C THR A 117 -6.06 0.82 16.93
N HIS A 118 -5.63 0.62 15.67
CA HIS A 118 -5.65 1.66 14.65
C HIS A 118 -7.06 1.96 14.13
N LEU A 119 -7.94 0.97 14.07
CA LEU A 119 -9.27 1.11 13.47
C LEU A 119 -10.39 1.33 14.51
N LEU A 120 -10.05 1.47 15.80
CA LEU A 120 -11.03 1.71 16.85
C LEU A 120 -11.86 2.99 16.59
N GLU A 121 -11.21 4.06 16.14
CA GLU A 121 -11.88 5.35 15.87
C GLU A 121 -12.88 5.28 14.71
N ILE A 122 -12.61 4.39 13.76
CA ILE A 122 -13.46 4.13 12.59
C ILE A 122 -14.80 3.49 12.99
N SER A 123 -14.81 2.73 14.08
CA SER A 123 -16.03 2.03 14.54
C SER A 123 -17.18 3.00 14.80
N ARG A 124 -16.88 4.24 15.25
CA ARG A 124 -17.90 5.29 15.43
C ARG A 124 -18.51 5.75 14.11
N VAL A 125 -17.72 5.83 13.04
CA VAL A 125 -18.21 6.21 11.72
C VAL A 125 -19.08 5.10 11.14
N TRP A 126 -18.66 3.84 11.34
CA TRP A 126 -19.41 2.66 10.93
C TRP A 126 -20.80 2.59 11.57
N GLU A 127 -20.89 2.78 12.89
CA GLU A 127 -22.16 2.76 13.63
C GLU A 127 -23.16 3.82 13.15
N ASN A 128 -22.66 4.96 12.67
CA ASN A 128 -23.48 6.04 12.12
C ASN A 128 -23.76 5.89 10.61
N THR A 129 -23.16 4.89 9.96
CA THR A 129 -23.33 4.67 8.52
C THR A 129 -24.63 3.90 8.26
N PRO A 130 -25.56 4.44 7.45
CA PRO A 130 -26.81 3.75 7.13
C PRO A 130 -26.53 2.40 6.46
N ASN A 131 -27.20 1.35 6.92
CA ASN A 131 -27.08 -0.03 6.40
C ASN A 131 -25.67 -0.65 6.55
N ALA A 132 -24.83 -0.17 7.47
CA ALA A 132 -23.53 -0.77 7.75
C ALA A 132 -23.62 -2.24 8.20
N GLY A 133 -24.68 -2.57 8.97
CA GLY A 133 -24.98 -3.92 9.45
C GLY A 133 -25.34 -3.92 10.92
N ASP A 134 -25.64 -5.09 11.47
CA ASP A 134 -26.01 -5.27 12.88
C ASP A 134 -24.80 -5.51 13.81
N SER A 135 -23.63 -5.78 13.24
CA SER A 135 -22.38 -6.06 13.96
C SER A 135 -21.44 -4.85 14.00
N SER A 136 -20.54 -4.84 14.99
CA SER A 136 -19.48 -3.83 15.06
C SER A 136 -18.60 -3.88 13.81
N PHE A 137 -17.88 -2.79 13.54
CA PHE A 137 -16.96 -2.74 12.40
C PHE A 137 -15.91 -3.85 12.47
N LEU A 138 -15.24 -3.99 13.63
CA LEU A 138 -14.16 -4.97 13.82
C LEU A 138 -14.67 -6.41 13.70
N ASP A 139 -15.85 -6.74 14.25
CA ASP A 139 -16.45 -8.07 14.07
C ASP A 139 -16.72 -8.35 12.58
N SER A 140 -17.28 -7.36 11.87
CA SER A 140 -17.60 -7.47 10.46
C SER A 140 -16.34 -7.64 9.60
N LEU A 141 -15.28 -6.91 9.93
CA LEU A 141 -13.96 -6.98 9.30
C LEU A 141 -13.35 -8.37 9.49
N TRP A 142 -13.20 -8.83 10.73
CA TRP A 142 -12.54 -10.10 11.02
C TRP A 142 -13.31 -11.31 10.51
N MET A 143 -14.65 -11.28 10.58
CA MET A 143 -15.48 -12.31 9.96
C MET A 143 -15.27 -12.37 8.44
N ALA A 144 -15.24 -11.22 7.76
CA ALA A 144 -15.02 -11.18 6.31
C ALA A 144 -13.62 -11.66 5.94
N ILE A 145 -12.60 -11.28 6.71
CA ILE A 145 -11.22 -11.74 6.52
C ILE A 145 -11.13 -13.26 6.70
N ASP A 146 -11.65 -13.82 7.80
CA ASP A 146 -11.56 -15.26 8.08
C ASP A 146 -12.32 -16.09 7.03
N GLU A 147 -13.50 -15.63 6.57
CA GLU A 147 -14.23 -16.27 5.47
C GLU A 147 -13.42 -16.23 4.16
N ALA A 148 -12.75 -15.11 3.87
CA ALA A 148 -12.01 -14.93 2.64
C ALA A 148 -10.69 -15.72 2.57
N ILE A 149 -10.01 -15.96 3.70
CA ILE A 149 -8.64 -16.49 3.70
C ILE A 149 -8.38 -17.67 4.65
N VAL A 150 -9.32 -18.02 5.53
CA VAL A 150 -9.13 -18.97 6.63
C VAL A 150 -7.92 -18.54 7.47
N LEU A 151 -8.16 -17.56 8.33
CA LEU A 151 -7.12 -16.73 8.95
C LEU A 151 -6.14 -17.57 9.77
N LYS A 152 -6.64 -18.57 10.50
CA LYS A 152 -5.83 -19.49 11.32
C LYS A 152 -4.90 -20.40 10.51
N GLU A 153 -5.15 -20.58 9.22
CA GLU A 153 -4.30 -21.37 8.32
C GLU A 153 -3.38 -20.51 7.44
N SER A 154 -3.36 -19.19 7.67
CA SER A 154 -2.59 -18.24 6.88
C SER A 154 -1.28 -17.86 7.57
N ASP A 155 -0.22 -17.72 6.77
CA ASP A 155 0.98 -17.00 7.20
C ASP A 155 0.73 -15.50 7.03
N VAL A 156 1.11 -14.69 8.02
CA VAL A 156 0.96 -13.22 7.94
C VAL A 156 2.31 -12.55 7.74
N TYR A 157 2.35 -11.62 6.79
CA TYR A 157 3.52 -10.80 6.48
C TYR A 157 3.15 -9.33 6.56
N SER A 158 4.12 -8.48 6.87
CA SER A 158 4.00 -7.03 6.77
C SER A 158 5.00 -6.46 5.77
N TYR A 159 4.63 -5.38 5.08
CA TYR A 159 5.56 -4.57 4.28
C TYR A 159 5.95 -3.31 5.06
N LYS A 160 7.26 -3.06 5.11
CA LYS A 160 7.85 -1.86 5.71
C LYS A 160 8.11 -0.85 4.59
N SER A 161 7.28 0.19 4.57
CA SER A 161 7.47 1.33 3.68
C SER A 161 8.83 1.98 3.93
N ASP A 162 9.51 2.37 2.85
CA ASP A 162 10.74 3.16 2.91
C ASP A 162 10.48 4.68 2.83
N LEU A 163 9.20 5.08 2.75
CA LEU A 163 8.67 6.44 2.77
C LEU A 163 9.14 7.38 1.64
N GLU A 164 10.20 7.05 0.90
CA GLU A 164 10.72 7.90 -0.19
C GLU A 164 10.21 7.48 -1.57
N SER A 165 9.88 6.20 -1.78
CA SER A 165 9.65 5.66 -3.12
C SER A 165 8.32 4.91 -3.30
N ASP A 166 7.51 4.85 -2.25
CA ASP A 166 6.29 4.04 -2.20
C ASP A 166 5.03 4.90 -1.86
N PRO A 167 3.80 4.42 -2.15
CA PRO A 167 2.57 5.20 -1.98
C PRO A 167 2.24 5.52 -0.52
N PHE A 168 2.96 4.92 0.44
CA PHE A 168 2.71 5.08 1.86
C PHE A 168 3.56 6.19 2.49
N GLY A 169 4.54 6.70 1.74
CA GLY A 169 5.46 7.78 2.11
C GLY A 169 4.88 9.19 2.11
N GLU A 170 3.57 9.35 1.91
CA GLU A 170 2.97 10.69 1.86
C GLU A 170 3.20 11.50 3.14
N ASN A 171 3.62 12.76 2.97
CA ASN A 171 3.78 13.73 4.04
C ASN A 171 2.46 13.87 4.82
N GLY A 172 2.53 13.73 6.15
CA GLY A 172 1.36 13.81 7.02
C GLY A 172 0.74 12.45 7.36
N SER A 173 1.33 11.34 6.92
CA SER A 173 1.00 10.01 7.45
C SER A 173 1.24 9.96 8.97
N VAL A 174 0.20 9.60 9.73
CA VAL A 174 0.25 9.43 11.19
C VAL A 174 0.60 8.00 11.54
N TRP A 175 -0.06 7.07 10.87
CA TRP A 175 0.20 5.65 10.96
C TRP A 175 -0.19 5.01 9.63
N SER A 176 0.47 3.91 9.31
CA SER A 176 0.06 3.01 8.24
C SER A 176 0.47 1.59 8.58
N PHE A 177 -0.26 0.62 8.05
CA PHE A 177 0.12 -0.78 8.08
C PHE A 177 -0.14 -1.42 6.73
N ASN A 178 0.60 -2.48 6.43
CA ASN A 178 0.50 -3.20 5.17
C ASN A 178 0.62 -4.70 5.44
N PHE A 179 -0.50 -5.38 5.65
CA PHE A 179 -0.52 -6.80 5.98
C PHE A 179 -0.90 -7.67 4.78
N PHE A 180 -0.30 -8.84 4.70
CA PHE A 180 -0.57 -9.88 3.71
C PHE A 180 -0.90 -11.18 4.45
N PHE A 181 -2.12 -11.66 4.29
CA PHE A 181 -2.56 -12.95 4.79
C PHE A 181 -2.44 -13.96 3.66
N TYR A 182 -1.43 -14.84 3.73
CA TYR A 182 -1.15 -15.82 2.68
C TYR A 182 -1.57 -17.23 3.11
N ASN A 183 -2.64 -17.73 2.48
CA ASN A 183 -3.05 -19.12 2.61
C ASN A 183 -2.48 -19.97 1.47
N LYS A 184 -1.43 -20.75 1.80
CA LYS A 184 -0.73 -21.63 0.86
C LYS A 184 -1.61 -22.75 0.29
N LYS A 185 -2.55 -23.29 1.08
CA LYS A 185 -3.45 -24.37 0.64
C LYS A 185 -4.46 -23.85 -0.38
N MET A 186 -5.03 -22.67 -0.12
CA MET A 186 -5.98 -22.01 -1.02
C MET A 186 -5.30 -21.36 -2.24
N LYS A 187 -3.96 -21.13 -2.17
CA LYS A 187 -3.19 -20.35 -3.16
C LYS A 187 -3.81 -18.96 -3.32
N ARG A 188 -4.06 -18.30 -2.19
CA ARG A 188 -4.71 -16.99 -2.11
C ARG A 188 -3.93 -16.09 -1.16
N ILE A 189 -3.82 -14.81 -1.50
CA ILE A 189 -3.36 -13.75 -0.61
C ILE A 189 -4.52 -12.78 -0.41
N LEU A 190 -4.78 -12.38 0.83
CA LEU A 190 -5.58 -11.21 1.16
C LEU A 190 -4.60 -10.10 1.55
N TYR A 191 -4.66 -8.97 0.88
CA TYR A 191 -3.91 -7.77 1.20
C TYR A 191 -4.80 -6.84 2.00
N PHE A 192 -4.29 -6.35 3.11
CA PHE A 192 -4.97 -5.37 3.95
C PHE A 192 -3.99 -4.24 4.29
N SER A 193 -4.25 -3.06 3.75
CA SER A 193 -3.53 -1.84 4.08
C SER A 193 -4.49 -0.82 4.65
N CYS A 194 -4.04 -0.05 5.63
CA CYS A 194 -4.70 1.19 6.02
C CYS A 194 -3.63 2.25 6.30
N ARG A 195 -4.00 3.51 6.06
CA ARG A 195 -3.20 4.68 6.39
C ARG A 195 -4.09 5.79 6.94
N ALA A 196 -3.58 6.49 7.94
CA ALA A 196 -4.18 7.72 8.43
C ALA A 196 -3.32 8.92 8.05
N THR A 197 -3.92 9.94 7.44
CA THR A 197 -3.24 11.17 7.01
C THR A 197 -3.82 12.39 7.71
N SER A 198 -2.96 13.29 8.19
CA SER A 198 -3.37 14.48 8.92
C SER A 198 -3.90 15.56 8.01
N LYS A 199 -5.15 15.98 8.25
CA LYS A 199 -5.77 17.07 7.48
C LYS A 199 -4.99 18.37 7.59
N ALA A 200 -4.41 18.63 8.77
CA ALA A 200 -3.59 19.81 9.01
C ALA A 200 -2.26 19.77 8.25
N ALA A 201 -1.68 18.58 8.04
CA ALA A 201 -0.45 18.41 7.26
C ALA A 201 -0.73 18.54 5.75
N THR A 202 -1.80 17.91 5.26
CA THR A 202 -2.22 17.98 3.85
C THR A 202 -2.57 19.41 3.43
N ALA A 203 -3.33 20.14 4.25
CA ALA A 203 -3.70 21.53 3.95
C ALA A 203 -2.48 22.48 3.85
N LYS A 204 -1.41 22.20 4.61
CA LYS A 204 -0.16 22.98 4.52
C LYS A 204 0.57 22.72 3.21
N GLN A 205 0.54 21.49 2.70
CA GLN A 205 1.16 21.16 1.41
C GLN A 205 0.45 21.80 0.22
N GLU A 206 -0.89 21.73 0.18
CA GLU A 206 -1.65 22.42 -0.86
C GLU A 206 -1.31 23.91 -0.89
N SER A 207 -1.16 24.53 0.29
CA SER A 207 -0.76 25.94 0.40
C SER A 207 0.69 26.22 -0.04
N SER A 208 1.61 25.26 0.09
CA SER A 208 2.99 25.41 -0.39
C SER A 208 3.09 25.19 -1.89
N ASP A 209 2.39 24.19 -2.43
CA ASP A 209 2.42 23.86 -3.86
C ASP A 209 1.81 25.00 -4.71
N ILE A 210 0.77 25.66 -4.19
CA ILE A 210 0.19 26.85 -4.81
C ILE A 210 1.19 28.03 -4.83
N LYS A 211 2.02 28.20 -3.78
CA LYS A 211 3.03 29.27 -3.73
C LYS A 211 4.20 29.03 -4.69
N TYR A 212 4.62 27.77 -4.86
CA TYR A 212 5.68 27.44 -5.81
C TYR A 212 5.21 27.57 -7.27
N ASN A 213 3.92 27.38 -7.56
CA ASN A 213 3.35 27.62 -8.89
C ASN A 213 3.05 29.09 -9.20
N SER A 214 3.08 30.01 -8.23
CA SER A 214 2.85 31.44 -8.49
C SER A 214 4.13 32.23 -8.80
N ASP A 215 5.30 31.69 -8.48
CA ASP A 215 6.59 32.39 -8.61
C ASP A 215 7.37 32.04 -9.89
N SER A 216 6.82 31.23 -10.79
CA SER A 216 7.48 30.80 -12.04
C SER A 216 7.07 31.54 -13.32
N ASP A 217 6.10 32.48 -13.26
CA ASP A 217 5.57 33.18 -14.44
C ASP A 217 5.83 34.71 -14.46
N ALA A 218 6.86 35.19 -13.76
CA ALA A 218 7.28 36.59 -13.83
C ALA A 218 8.79 36.71 -14.10
N ASP A 219 9.23 36.43 -15.33
CA ASP A 219 10.28 37.20 -16.02
C ASP A 219 10.56 36.63 -17.42
N GLN A 220 9.68 36.94 -18.38
CA GLN A 220 10.10 37.07 -19.78
C GLN A 220 9.39 38.26 -20.45
N ASP A 221 10.24 39.14 -20.98
CA ASP A 221 10.04 40.03 -22.13
C ASP A 221 9.61 41.49 -21.87
N ALA A 222 10.63 42.37 -21.85
CA ALA A 222 10.50 43.74 -22.34
C ALA A 222 11.81 44.16 -23.02
N SER A 223 12.08 43.56 -24.19
CA SER A 223 13.00 44.16 -25.16
C SER A 223 12.29 45.28 -25.94
N LYS A 224 13.07 46.32 -26.33
CA LYS A 224 12.94 47.08 -27.60
C LYS A 224 12.13 48.40 -27.62
N TYR A 225 12.81 49.50 -27.27
CA TYR A 225 12.69 50.83 -27.92
C TYR A 225 14.15 51.31 -28.11
N GLY A 226 14.67 51.78 -29.24
CA GLY A 226 14.16 52.29 -30.51
C GLY A 226 15.20 53.33 -30.94
N MET A 227 16.02 53.04 -31.96
CA MET A 227 17.04 53.98 -32.44
C MET A 227 16.40 55.22 -33.06
N ALA A 228 16.98 56.40 -32.81
CA ALA A 228 16.89 57.55 -33.70
C ALA A 228 18.24 58.29 -33.70
N ASN A 229 18.91 58.24 -34.87
CA ASN A 229 19.96 59.17 -35.26
C ASN A 229 19.31 60.51 -35.62
N GLU A 230 19.88 61.62 -35.12
CA GLU A 230 19.80 62.91 -35.79
C GLU A 230 21.22 63.48 -35.93
N MET A 231 21.60 63.72 -37.19
CA MET A 231 22.70 64.58 -37.63
C MET A 231 22.17 66.01 -37.82
N ASP A 232 23.13 66.94 -38.01
CA ASP A 232 23.03 68.35 -38.44
C ASP A 232 23.09 69.34 -37.26
N LEU A 233 23.99 70.34 -37.19
CA LEU A 233 24.89 71.01 -38.15
C LEU A 233 26.10 71.61 -37.41
#